data_AF-A0A235ETS0-F1
#
_entry.id   AF-A0A235ETS0-F1
#
_cell.length_a   1.000
_cell.length_b   1.000
_cell.length_c   1.000
_cell.angle_alpha   90.00
_cell.angle_beta   90.00
_cell.angle_gamma   90.00
#
_symmetry.space_group_name_H-M   'P 1'
#
loop_
_entity.id
_entity.type
_entity.pdbx_description
1 polymer ?
#
loop_
_entity_poly.entity_id
_entity_poly.type
_entity_poly.pdbx_seq_one_letter_code
_entity_poly.pdbx_strand_id
1 'polypeptide(L)'
;MHTSMIEFLSADFLKFFIPLVGAVAAWFLNERRRRAWEEYLRKEERYRELLRTLTGFYGHASDPEVRRQFLEEYKRCFLYCGDEVIRAANLAMEGMVEGTQLPNEERLERIGDLVLAIRRDLLRRTLTRSTALTHKDFRHVHPGTK
;
A
#
# COMPACT_ATOMS: atom_id res chain seq x y z
N MET A 1 8.34 51.58 17.23
CA MET A 1 8.51 50.22 16.66
C MET A 1 9.79 49.51 17.12
N HIS A 2 10.86 50.21 17.52
CA HIS A 2 12.09 49.56 18.00
C HIS A 2 11.96 48.93 19.40
N THR A 3 11.24 49.58 20.32
CA THR A 3 11.04 49.13 21.71
C THR A 3 10.20 47.85 21.79
N SER A 4 9.22 47.70 20.90
CA SER A 4 8.30 46.56 20.83
C SER A 4 9.01 45.25 20.47
N MET A 5 10.02 45.30 19.61
CA MET A 5 10.81 44.11 19.23
C MET A 5 11.70 43.60 20.37
N ILE A 6 12.16 44.48 21.26
CA ILE A 6 13.04 44.11 22.37
C ILE A 6 12.26 43.34 23.45
N GLU A 7 10.97 43.64 23.64
CA GLU A 7 10.10 42.92 24.59
C GLU A 7 9.84 41.46 24.17
N PHE A 8 9.64 41.18 22.87
CA PHE A 8 9.47 39.83 22.35
C PHE A 8 10.75 38.97 22.38
N LEU A 9 11.91 39.60 22.55
CA LEU A 9 13.19 38.90 22.72
C LEU A 9 13.65 38.84 24.19
N SER A 10 12.83 39.34 25.12
CA SER A 10 13.14 39.24 26.55
C SER A 10 13.18 37.78 27.01
N ALA A 11 14.08 37.48 27.95
CA ALA A 11 14.20 36.14 28.53
C ALA A 11 12.88 35.68 29.18
N ASP A 12 12.13 36.61 29.77
CA ASP A 12 10.84 36.33 30.40
C ASP A 12 9.75 35.95 29.39
N PHE A 13 9.75 36.51 28.19
CA PHE A 13 8.85 36.09 27.13
C PHE A 13 9.30 34.75 26.51
N LEU A 14 10.59 34.64 26.16
CA LEU A 14 11.15 33.47 25.49
C LEU A 14 11.01 32.18 26.31
N LYS A 15 11.14 32.23 27.65
CA LYS A 15 11.00 31.04 28.51
C LYS A 15 9.62 30.40 28.47
N PHE A 16 8.57 31.16 28.12
CA PHE A 16 7.21 30.62 27.94
C PHE A 16 6.89 30.37 26.46
N PHE A 17 7.37 31.25 25.58
CA PHE A 17 7.10 31.16 24.16
C PHE A 17 7.78 29.96 23.50
N ILE A 18 9.05 29.67 23.85
CA ILE A 18 9.80 28.54 23.28
C ILE A 18 9.12 27.19 23.61
N PRO A 19 8.75 26.87 24.87
CA PRO A 19 8.01 25.64 25.17
C PRO A 19 6.66 25.57 24.47
N LEU A 20 5.94 26.69 24.36
CA LEU A 20 4.64 26.73 23.68
C LEU A 20 4.77 26.38 22.19
N VAL A 21 5.69 27.03 21.47
CA VAL A 21 5.96 26.73 20.06
C VAL A 21 6.47 25.30 19.88
N GLY A 22 7.33 24.83 20.78
CA GLY A 22 7.82 23.46 20.80
C GLY A 22 6.69 22.44 20.95
N ALA A 23 5.75 22.68 21.87
CA ALA A 23 4.59 21.82 22.07
C ALA A 23 3.67 21.78 20.83
N VAL A 24 3.42 22.95 20.21
CA VAL A 24 2.61 23.03 18.98
C VAL A 24 3.28 22.29 17.83
N ALA A 25 4.59 22.47 17.63
CA ALA A 25 5.35 21.78 16.60
C ALA A 25 5.37 20.26 16.83
N ALA A 26 5.61 19.83 18.07
CA ALA A 26 5.61 18.41 18.45
C ALA A 26 4.24 17.77 18.21
N TRP A 27 3.16 18.44 18.62
CA TRP A 27 1.79 18.00 18.37
C TRP A 27 1.51 17.85 16.87
N PHE A 28 1.86 18.86 16.07
CA PHE A 28 1.64 18.84 14.62
C PHE A 28 2.39 17.69 13.94
N LEU A 29 3.66 17.47 14.30
CA LEU A 29 4.45 16.36 13.78
C LEU A 29 3.87 15.00 14.21
N ASN A 30 3.43 14.87 15.46
CA ASN A 30 2.81 13.64 15.97
C ASN A 30 1.49 13.34 15.25
N GLU A 31 0.65 14.35 15.05
CA GLU A 31 -0.62 14.24 14.34
C GLU A 31 -0.41 13.80 12.88
N ARG A 32 0.57 14.41 12.20
CA ARG A 32 0.92 14.04 10.83
C ARG A 32 1.42 12.60 10.73
N ARG A 33 2.25 12.16 11.69
CA ARG A 33 2.73 10.77 11.75
C ARG A 33 1.58 9.80 12.01
N ARG A 34 0.67 10.14 12.92
CA ARG A 34 -0.52 9.32 13.23
C ARG A 34 -1.40 9.12 12.00
N ARG A 35 -1.74 10.19 11.28
CA ARG A 35 -2.55 10.09 10.05
C ARG A 35 -1.88 9.24 8.97
N ALA A 36 -0.59 9.45 8.73
CA ALA A 36 0.16 8.66 7.75
C ALA A 36 0.20 7.17 8.12
N TRP A 37 0.31 6.85 9.42
CA TRP A 37 0.28 5.49 9.94
C TRP A 37 -1.09 4.84 9.80
N GLU A 38 -2.16 5.55 10.16
CA GLU A 38 -3.53 5.05 9.99
C GLU A 38 -3.87 4.79 8.51
N GLU A 39 -3.46 5.68 7.60
CA GLU A 39 -3.61 5.44 6.16
C GLU A 39 -2.83 4.22 5.69
N TYR A 40 -1.60 4.03 6.17
CA TYR A 40 -0.78 2.86 5.87
C TYR A 40 -1.50 1.57 6.32
N LEU A 41 -1.98 1.52 7.55
CA LEU A 41 -2.68 0.35 8.10
C LEU A 41 -3.97 0.03 7.32
N ARG A 42 -4.77 1.06 6.99
CA ARG A 42 -5.99 0.87 6.19
C ARG A 42 -5.64 0.31 4.80
N LYS A 43 -4.56 0.79 4.20
CA LYS A 43 -4.10 0.33 2.87
C LYS A 43 -3.56 -1.09 2.92
N GLU A 44 -2.75 -1.43 3.92
CA GLU A 44 -2.25 -2.78 4.18
C GLU A 44 -3.41 -3.77 4.36
N GLU A 45 -4.42 -3.41 5.14
CA GLU A 45 -5.62 -4.23 5.36
C GLU A 45 -6.37 -4.52 4.05
N ARG A 46 -6.53 -3.51 3.18
CA ARG A 46 -7.15 -3.69 1.86
C ARG A 46 -6.33 -4.60 0.95
N TYR A 47 -5.01 -4.45 0.97
CA TYR A 47 -4.14 -5.35 0.21
C TYR A 47 -4.16 -6.77 0.73
N ARG A 48 -4.24 -6.97 2.05
CA ARG A 48 -4.38 -8.31 2.64
C ARG A 48 -5.60 -9.03 2.09
N GLU A 49 -6.72 -8.32 1.96
CA GLU A 49 -7.97 -8.88 1.42
C GLU A 49 -7.87 -9.21 -0.08
N LEU A 50 -7.26 -8.33 -0.86
CA LEU A 50 -6.95 -8.60 -2.28
C LEU A 50 -6.04 -9.84 -2.44
N LEU A 51 -4.98 -9.94 -1.63
CA LEU A 51 -4.05 -11.06 -1.69
C LEU A 51 -4.70 -12.38 -1.23
N ARG A 52 -5.61 -12.34 -0.24
CA ARG A 52 -6.39 -13.49 0.22
C ARG A 52 -7.19 -14.12 -0.92
N THR A 53 -7.76 -13.28 -1.77
CA THR A 53 -8.62 -13.70 -2.90
C THR A 53 -7.82 -14.10 -4.15
N LEU A 54 -6.49 -13.91 -4.18
CA LEU A 54 -5.63 -14.41 -5.27
C LEU A 54 -5.62 -15.94 -5.38
N THR A 55 -5.99 -16.65 -4.33
CA THR A 55 -6.13 -18.12 -4.33
C THR A 55 -7.09 -18.62 -5.40
N GLY A 56 -8.08 -17.82 -5.77
CA GLY A 56 -9.00 -18.09 -6.88
C GLY A 56 -8.34 -18.14 -8.26
N PHE A 57 -7.04 -17.91 -8.39
CA PHE A 57 -6.32 -18.00 -9.67
C PHE A 57 -5.40 -19.21 -9.79
N TYR A 58 -5.25 -19.96 -8.70
CA TYR A 58 -4.35 -21.09 -8.60
C TYR A 58 -5.12 -22.41 -8.80
N GLY A 59 -5.52 -22.69 -10.05
CA GLY A 59 -6.06 -24.00 -10.47
C GLY A 59 -7.25 -23.94 -11.42
N HIS A 60 -7.49 -25.03 -12.16
CA HIS A 60 -8.60 -25.15 -13.13
C HIS A 60 -10.01 -25.23 -12.46
N ALA A 61 -10.08 -25.39 -11.14
CA ALA A 61 -11.31 -25.50 -10.35
C ALA A 61 -11.44 -24.39 -9.29
N SER A 62 -11.00 -23.17 -9.64
CA SER A 62 -11.18 -22.00 -8.77
C SER A 62 -12.65 -21.79 -8.41
N ASP A 63 -12.94 -21.69 -7.11
CA ASP A 63 -14.26 -21.36 -6.60
C ASP A 63 -14.78 -20.05 -7.25
N PRO A 64 -15.94 -20.09 -7.96
CA PRO A 64 -16.56 -18.91 -8.55
C PRO A 64 -16.75 -17.75 -7.56
N GLU A 65 -17.01 -18.08 -6.30
CA GLU A 65 -17.19 -17.10 -5.23
C GLU A 65 -15.88 -16.37 -4.91
N VAL A 66 -14.76 -17.09 -4.86
CA VAL A 66 -13.44 -16.48 -4.65
C VAL A 66 -13.05 -15.55 -5.81
N ARG A 67 -13.35 -15.94 -7.06
CA ARG A 67 -13.15 -15.09 -8.23
C ARG A 67 -14.00 -13.82 -8.17
N ARG A 68 -15.26 -13.95 -7.76
CA ARG A 68 -16.16 -12.81 -7.56
C ARG A 68 -15.62 -11.86 -6.49
N GLN A 69 -15.13 -12.40 -5.36
CA GLN A 69 -14.52 -11.61 -4.29
C GLN A 69 -13.30 -10.85 -4.79
N PHE A 70 -12.42 -11.49 -5.57
CA PHE A 70 -11.27 -10.79 -6.16
C PHE A 70 -11.70 -9.64 -7.07
N LEU A 71 -12.70 -9.85 -7.93
CA LEU A 71 -13.21 -8.80 -8.81
C LEU A 71 -13.72 -7.58 -8.03
N GLU A 72 -14.39 -7.81 -6.91
CA GLU A 72 -14.86 -6.73 -6.03
C GLU A 72 -13.67 -5.97 -5.38
N GLU A 73 -12.66 -6.69 -4.91
CA GLU A 73 -11.44 -6.05 -4.36
C GLU A 73 -10.60 -5.34 -5.43
N TYR A 74 -10.54 -5.89 -6.65
CA TYR A 74 -9.94 -5.23 -7.81
C TYR A 74 -10.62 -3.90 -8.11
N LYS A 75 -11.97 -3.84 -8.15
CA LYS A 75 -12.68 -2.58 -8.34
C LYS A 75 -12.34 -1.57 -7.24
N ARG A 76 -12.23 -2.03 -5.99
CA ARG A 76 -11.87 -1.18 -4.84
C ARG A 76 -10.45 -0.65 -4.93
N CYS A 77 -9.53 -1.32 -5.63
CA CYS A 77 -8.15 -0.85 -5.79
C CYS A 77 -8.08 0.57 -6.32
N PHE A 78 -8.98 0.97 -7.23
CA PHE A 78 -9.03 2.33 -7.78
C PHE A 78 -9.23 3.43 -6.73
N LEU A 79 -9.71 3.09 -5.53
CA LEU A 79 -9.90 4.04 -4.44
C LEU A 79 -8.64 4.31 -3.61
N TYR A 80 -7.66 3.39 -3.61
CA TYR A 80 -6.56 3.44 -2.63
C TYR A 80 -5.16 3.05 -3.17
N CYS A 81 -5.09 2.36 -4.31
CA CYS A 81 -3.85 1.90 -4.90
C CYS A 81 -3.11 3.01 -5.64
N GLY A 82 -1.77 2.94 -5.66
CA GLY A 82 -0.99 3.77 -6.57
C GLY A 82 -1.04 3.24 -8.01
N ASP A 83 -0.67 4.08 -8.98
CA ASP A 83 -0.77 3.77 -10.41
C ASP A 83 -0.01 2.49 -10.84
N GLU A 84 1.16 2.23 -10.22
CA GLU A 84 1.95 1.03 -10.49
C GLU A 84 1.16 -0.24 -10.18
N VAL A 85 0.41 -0.23 -9.06
CA VAL A 85 -0.44 -1.34 -8.63
C VAL A 85 -1.64 -1.48 -9.55
N ILE A 86 -2.29 -0.38 -9.95
CA ILE A 86 -3.43 -0.43 -10.87
C ILE A 86 -3.01 -1.01 -12.23
N ARG A 87 -1.88 -0.56 -12.78
CA ARG A 87 -1.37 -1.10 -14.05
C ARG A 87 -1.04 -2.59 -13.95
N ALA A 88 -0.39 -3.03 -12.88
CA ALA A 88 -0.09 -4.45 -12.67
C ALA A 88 -1.38 -5.28 -12.47
N ALA A 89 -2.37 -4.73 -11.75
CA ALA A 89 -3.66 -5.39 -11.56
C ALA A 89 -4.42 -5.56 -12.88
N ASN A 90 -4.42 -4.55 -13.75
CA ASN A 90 -5.03 -4.63 -15.08
C ASN A 90 -4.39 -5.74 -15.92
N LEU A 91 -3.07 -5.83 -15.94
CA LEU A 91 -2.35 -6.89 -16.66
C LEU A 91 -2.67 -8.28 -16.10
N ALA A 92 -2.75 -8.43 -14.78
CA ALA A 92 -3.17 -9.67 -14.15
C ALA A 92 -4.63 -10.04 -14.51
N MET A 93 -5.52 -9.05 -14.59
CA MET A 93 -6.92 -9.20 -14.97
C MET A 93 -7.11 -9.66 -16.43
N GLU A 94 -6.25 -9.26 -17.37
CA GLU A 94 -6.33 -9.73 -18.76
C GLU A 94 -6.29 -11.25 -18.85
N GLY A 95 -5.41 -11.91 -18.07
CA GLY A 95 -5.35 -13.37 -18.01
C GLY A 95 -6.62 -14.03 -17.44
N MET A 96 -7.55 -13.24 -16.89
CA MET A 96 -8.80 -13.68 -16.29
C MET A 96 -10.03 -13.47 -17.19
N VAL A 97 -9.89 -12.71 -18.27
CA VAL A 97 -10.97 -12.45 -19.22
C VAL A 97 -11.31 -13.74 -19.96
N GLU A 98 -12.60 -14.06 -20.03
CA GLU A 98 -13.11 -15.25 -20.74
C GLU A 98 -12.62 -15.26 -22.20
N GLY A 99 -12.19 -16.42 -22.68
CA GLY A 99 -11.62 -16.57 -24.03
C GLY A 99 -10.14 -16.19 -24.15
N THR A 100 -9.51 -15.64 -23.11
CA THR A 100 -8.07 -15.33 -23.14
C THR A 100 -7.23 -16.58 -22.97
N GLN A 101 -6.40 -16.86 -23.98
CA GLN A 101 -5.40 -17.94 -23.94
C GLN A 101 -4.05 -17.34 -23.58
N LEU A 102 -3.76 -17.27 -22.28
CA LEU A 102 -2.46 -16.85 -21.77
C LEU A 102 -1.67 -18.09 -21.30
N PRO A 103 -0.40 -18.27 -21.71
CA PRO A 103 0.45 -19.30 -21.15
C PRO A 103 0.47 -19.24 -19.62
N ASN A 104 0.50 -20.40 -18.96
CA ASN A 104 0.44 -20.44 -17.50
C ASN A 104 1.61 -19.68 -16.85
N GLU A 105 2.81 -19.77 -17.44
CA GLU A 105 3.99 -19.03 -16.96
C GLU A 105 3.77 -17.51 -16.98
N GLU A 106 3.25 -16.98 -18.08
CA GLU A 106 2.96 -15.54 -18.21
C GLU A 106 1.86 -15.09 -17.23
N ARG A 107 0.86 -15.94 -16.98
CA ARG A 107 -0.18 -15.69 -15.96
C ARG A 107 0.42 -15.55 -14.58
N LEU A 108 1.32 -16.47 -14.22
CA LEU A 108 2.00 -16.48 -12.93
C LEU A 108 2.92 -15.25 -12.79
N GLU A 109 3.68 -14.91 -13.83
CA GLU A 109 4.51 -13.70 -13.87
C GLU A 109 3.70 -12.43 -13.59
N ARG A 110 2.55 -12.25 -14.27
CA ARG A 110 1.67 -11.09 -14.05
C ARG A 110 1.12 -11.02 -12.63
N ILE A 111 0.82 -12.17 -12.01
CA ILE A 111 0.42 -12.21 -10.60
C ILE A 111 1.60 -11.81 -9.71
N GLY A 112 2.81 -12.33 -9.98
CA GLY A 112 4.03 -11.94 -9.26
C GLY A 112 4.33 -10.45 -9.36
N ASP A 113 4.14 -9.84 -10.54
CA ASP A 113 4.29 -8.41 -10.76
C ASP A 113 3.27 -7.59 -9.95
N LEU A 114 2.01 -8.04 -9.86
CA LEU A 114 1.00 -7.42 -9.01
C LEU A 114 1.42 -7.44 -7.53
N VAL A 115 1.88 -8.59 -7.02
CA VAL A 115 2.34 -8.70 -5.63
C VAL A 115 3.56 -7.79 -5.39
N LEU A 116 4.49 -7.72 -6.34
CA LEU A 116 5.66 -6.86 -6.25
C LEU A 116 5.29 -5.37 -6.24
N ALA A 117 4.34 -4.95 -7.09
CA ALA A 117 3.83 -3.59 -7.11
C ALA A 117 3.18 -3.21 -5.77
N ILE A 118 2.36 -4.09 -5.21
CA ILE A 118 1.73 -3.91 -3.87
C ILE A 118 2.82 -3.73 -2.81
N ARG A 119 3.83 -4.60 -2.81
CA ARG A 119 4.96 -4.52 -1.88
C ARG A 119 5.67 -3.16 -1.99
N ARG A 120 5.99 -2.72 -3.21
CA ARG A 120 6.65 -1.43 -3.45
C ARG A 120 5.80 -0.26 -2.95
N ASP A 121 4.50 -0.30 -3.18
CA ASP A 121 3.57 0.74 -2.72
C ASP A 121 3.53 0.85 -1.19
N LEU A 122 3.52 -0.28 -0.48
CA LEU A 122 3.61 -0.31 0.99
C LEU A 122 4.99 0.15 1.50
N LEU A 123 6.08 -0.29 0.85
CA LEU A 123 7.45 0.08 1.22
C LEU A 123 7.76 1.57 1.04
N ARG A 124 7.17 2.25 0.06
CA ARG A 124 7.32 3.72 -0.12
C ARG A 124 6.95 4.52 1.14
N ARG A 125 6.11 3.95 2.02
CA ARG A 125 5.66 4.57 3.27
C ARG A 125 6.47 4.15 4.51
N THR A 126 7.41 3.21 4.38
CA THR A 126 8.29 2.78 5.48
C THR A 126 9.72 3.32 5.32
N LEU A 127 10.61 3.01 6.26
CA LEU A 127 12.02 3.40 6.20
C LEU A 127 12.74 2.76 5.00
N THR A 128 12.27 1.60 4.54
CA THR A 128 12.90 0.84 3.45
C THR A 128 12.19 1.16 2.14
N ARG A 129 12.75 2.09 1.35
CA ARG A 129 12.11 2.59 0.12
C ARG A 129 12.29 1.72 -1.12
N SER A 130 13.13 0.69 -1.05
CA SER A 130 13.48 -0.15 -2.20
C SER A 130 13.49 -1.63 -1.84
N THR A 131 13.33 -2.46 -2.87
CA THR A 131 13.40 -3.92 -2.77
C THR A 131 14.17 -4.46 -3.98
N ALA A 132 15.06 -5.42 -3.74
CA ALA A 132 15.75 -6.16 -4.80
C ALA A 132 14.93 -7.36 -5.31
N LEU A 133 13.77 -7.62 -4.72
CA LEU A 133 12.89 -8.71 -5.14
C LEU A 133 12.30 -8.42 -6.52
N THR A 134 12.10 -9.49 -7.26
CA THR A 134 11.48 -9.57 -8.57
C THR A 134 10.18 -10.38 -8.48
N HIS A 135 9.38 -10.43 -9.54
CA HIS A 135 8.18 -11.29 -9.57
C HIS A 135 8.53 -12.76 -9.35
N LYS A 136 9.73 -13.20 -9.75
CA LYS A 136 10.20 -14.59 -9.63
C LYS A 136 10.42 -15.03 -8.18
N ASP A 137 10.64 -14.06 -7.28
CA ASP A 137 10.81 -14.32 -5.86
C ASP A 137 9.47 -14.62 -5.17
N PHE A 138 8.35 -14.23 -5.78
CA PHE A 138 7.03 -14.62 -5.33
C PHE A 138 6.72 -16.05 -5.81
N ARG A 139 6.90 -17.03 -4.92
CA ARG A 139 6.64 -18.43 -5.24
C ARG A 139 5.14 -18.74 -5.19
N HIS A 140 4.59 -19.13 -6.33
CA HIS A 140 3.23 -19.62 -6.44
C HIS A 140 3.12 -21.01 -5.81
N VAL A 141 2.45 -21.09 -4.67
CA VAL A 141 2.26 -22.34 -3.93
C VAL A 141 0.79 -22.75 -3.97
N HIS A 142 0.55 -24.02 -4.28
CA HIS A 142 -0.76 -24.64 -4.14
C HIS A 142 -0.75 -25.50 -2.86
N PRO A 143 -1.82 -25.48 -2.05
CA PRO A 143 -1.96 -26.48 -1.00
C PRO A 143 -1.99 -27.85 -1.67
N GLY A 144 -1.03 -28.71 -1.34
CA GLY A 144 -0.98 -30.07 -1.87
C GLY A 144 -2.28 -30.79 -1.53
N THR A 145 -2.85 -31.50 -2.50
CA THR A 145 -3.94 -32.46 -2.29
C THR A 145 -3.42 -33.58 -1.40
N LYS A 146 -3.71 -33.51 -0.10
CA LYS A 146 -3.73 -34.69 0.76
C LYS A 146 -5.08 -35.38 0.64
#